data_AF-A0A2M7XSM9-F1
#
_entry.id   AF-A0A2M7XSM9-F1
#
_cell.length_a   1.000
_cell.length_b   1.000
_cell.length_c   1.000
_cell.angle_alpha   90.00
_cell.angle_beta   90.00
_cell.angle_gamma   90.00
#
_symmetry.space_group_name_H-M   'P 1'
#
loop_
_entity.id
_entity.type
_entity.pdbx_description
1 polymer ?
#
loop_
_entity_poly.entity_id
_entity_poly.type
_entity_poly.pdbx_seq_one_letter_code
_entity_poly.pdbx_strand_id
1 'polypeptide(L)' 'MSLMLHCGAQAATRHDLELVRLPKATESYCPVPHPDLVDLLVQVGEAYLHDFSLKKSQFGLTKNGQQLFG' A
#
# COMPACT_ATOMS: atom_id res chain seq x y z
N MET A 1 14.45 -2.11 11.41
CA MET A 1 14.31 -3.12 10.33
C MET A 1 13.77 -2.44 9.08
N SER A 2 14.33 -2.75 7.92
CA SER A 2 13.89 -2.26 6.61
C SER A 2 13.13 -3.35 5.85
N LEU A 3 12.17 -2.96 5.01
CA LEU A 3 11.43 -3.88 4.14
C LEU A 3 12.41 -4.61 3.22
N MET A 4 12.30 -5.93 3.12
CA MET A 4 13.08 -6.73 2.17
C MET A 4 12.33 -6.83 0.85
N LEU A 5 13.02 -6.49 -0.25
CA LEU A 5 12.45 -6.55 -1.59
C LEU A 5 12.91 -7.83 -2.29
N HIS A 6 11.96 -8.59 -2.84
CA HIS A 6 12.28 -9.70 -3.74
C HIS A 6 12.93 -9.19 -5.03
N CYS A 7 13.70 -10.04 -5.72
CA CYS A 7 14.26 -9.73 -7.03
C CYS A 7 13.17 -9.25 -8.01
N GLY A 8 13.34 -8.03 -8.53
CA GLY A 8 12.40 -7.38 -9.44
C GLY A 8 11.28 -6.58 -8.76
N ALA A 9 11.18 -6.57 -7.43
CA ALA A 9 10.34 -5.61 -6.72
C ALA A 9 11.06 -4.26 -6.58
N GLN A 10 10.29 -3.20 -6.43
CA GLN A 10 10.79 -1.83 -6.27
C GLN A 10 10.24 -1.24 -4.97
N ALA A 11 11.07 -0.48 -4.27
CA ALA A 11 10.59 0.36 -3.18
C ALA A 11 9.64 1.41 -3.76
N ALA A 12 8.54 1.66 -3.09
CA ALA A 12 7.55 2.65 -3.49
C ALA A 12 7.36 3.68 -2.38
N THR A 13 7.20 4.93 -2.80
CA THR A 13 6.72 6.02 -1.95
C THR A 13 5.21 6.11 -2.02
N ARG A 14 4.61 6.91 -1.14
CA ARG A 14 3.17 7.19 -1.17
C ARG A 14 2.73 7.75 -2.52
N HIS A 15 3.56 8.61 -3.12
CA HIS A 15 3.30 9.20 -4.43
C HIS A 15 3.34 8.15 -5.55
N ASP A 16 4.28 7.21 -5.49
CA ASP A 16 4.36 6.13 -6.48
C ASP A 16 3.10 5.24 -6.47
N LEU A 17 2.45 5.08 -5.31
CA LEU A 17 1.20 4.32 -5.18
C LEU A 17 0.03 5.00 -5.92
N GLU A 18 -0.01 6.33 -5.96
CA GLU A 18 -1.04 7.10 -6.69
C GLU A 18 -0.94 6.91 -8.20
N LEU A 19 0.26 6.61 -8.70
CA LEU A 19 0.53 6.41 -10.12
C LEU A 19 0.18 4.99 -10.59
N VAL A 20 -0.09 4.06 -9.68
CA VAL A 20 -0.47 2.69 -10.02
C VAL A 20 -1.85 2.69 -10.64
N ARG A 21 -1.94 2.21 -11.89
CA ARG A 21 -3.22 2.13 -12.60
C ARG A 21 -4.15 1.15 -11.90
N LEU A 22 -5.34 1.62 -11.58
CA LEU A 22 -6.40 0.77 -11.06
C LEU A 22 -6.91 -0.18 -12.17
N PRO A 23 -6.98 -1.49 -11.92
CA PRO A 23 -7.63 -2.41 -12.84
C PRO A 23 -9.09 -2.05 -13.07
N LYS A 24 -9.68 -2.55 -14.16
CA LYS A 24 -11.11 -2.37 -14.40
C LYS A 24 -11.91 -3.26 -13.44
N ALA A 25 -12.91 -2.68 -12.79
CA ALA A 25 -13.86 -3.43 -11.97
C ALA A 25 -14.65 -4.45 -12.82
N THR A 26 -15.00 -5.58 -12.21
CA THR A 26 -15.88 -6.60 -12.77
C THR A 26 -17.03 -6.87 -11.80
N GLU A 27 -18.01 -7.68 -12.20
CA GLU A 27 -19.17 -8.00 -11.36
C GLU A 27 -18.80 -8.66 -10.01
N SER A 28 -17.68 -9.39 -9.97
CA SER A 28 -17.18 -10.07 -8.77
C SER A 28 -15.96 -9.40 -8.14
N TYR A 29 -15.47 -8.30 -8.72
CA TYR A 29 -14.24 -7.66 -8.28
C TYR A 29 -14.31 -6.13 -8.33
N CYS A 30 -14.21 -5.51 -7.15
CA CYS A 30 -14.09 -4.07 -6.99
C CYS A 30 -12.65 -3.72 -6.57
N PRO A 31 -11.80 -3.25 -7.48
CA PRO A 31 -10.42 -2.87 -7.15
C PRO A 31 -10.41 -1.59 -6.31
N VAL A 32 -9.54 -1.57 -5.30
CA VAL A 32 -9.32 -0.43 -4.41
C VAL A 32 -7.98 0.21 -4.76
N PRO A 33 -7.89 1.54 -4.89
CA PRO A 33 -6.60 2.22 -5.03
C PRO A 33 -5.68 1.93 -3.84
N HIS A 34 -4.41 1.69 -4.13
CA HIS A 34 -3.37 1.50 -3.11
C HIS A 34 -3.29 2.63 -2.06
N PRO A 35 -3.34 3.93 -2.42
CA PRO A 35 -3.32 4.99 -1.41
C PRO A 35 -4.50 4.91 -0.45
N ASP A 36 -5.71 4.65 -0.96
CA ASP A 36 -6.94 4.54 -0.15
C ASP A 36 -6.84 3.40 0.87
N LEU A 37 -6.25 2.27 0.47
CA LEU A 37 -6.00 1.15 1.38
C LEU A 37 -5.03 1.53 2.49
N VAL A 38 -3.94 2.24 2.15
CA VAL A 38 -2.97 2.72 3.15
C VAL A 38 -3.62 3.71 4.11
N ASP A 39 -4.39 4.67 3.61
CA ASP A 39 -5.11 5.64 4.43
C ASP A 39 -6.09 4.95 5.39
N LEU A 40 -6.84 3.97 4.90
CA LEU A 40 -7.75 3.18 5.72
C LEU A 40 -7.01 2.46 6.86
N LEU A 41 -5.86 1.83 6.56
CA LEU A 41 -5.07 1.13 7.58
C LEU A 41 -4.52 2.09 8.64
N VAL A 42 -4.08 3.29 8.25
CA VAL A 42 -3.62 4.32 9.19
C VAL A 42 -4.78 4.80 10.07
N GLN A 43 -5.92 5.14 9.47
CA GLN A 43 -7.10 5.61 10.19
C GLN A 43 -7.60 4.57 11.19
N VAL A 44 -7.69 3.30 10.77
CA VAL A 44 -8.06 2.20 11.67
C VAL A 44 -7.02 2.03 12.77
N GLY A 45 -5.73 2.06 12.44
CA GLY A 45 -4.66 1.96 13.43
C GLY A 45 -4.75 3.06 14.50
N GLU A 46 -4.89 4.32 14.10
CA GLU A 46 -5.00 5.46 15.01
C GLU A 46 -6.29 5.42 15.85
N ALA A 47 -7.39 4.92 15.26
CA ALA A 47 -8.66 4.80 15.97
C ALA A 47 -8.66 3.72 17.07
N TYR A 48 -7.77 2.72 17.00
CA TYR A 48 -7.73 1.63 17.99
C TYR A 48 -6.47 1.65 18.87
N LEU A 49 -5.38 2.26 18.42
CA LEU A 49 -4.09 2.27 19.11
C LEU A 49 -3.81 3.66 19.69
N HIS A 50 -4.63 4.09 20.65
CA HIS A 50 -4.63 5.48 21.14
C HIS A 50 -3.29 5.97 21.71
N ASP A 51 -2.48 5.07 22.27
CA ASP A 51 -1.16 5.39 22.85
C ASP A 51 0.00 5.15 21.87
N PHE A 52 -0.30 4.75 20.63
CA PHE A 52 0.69 4.50 19.60
C PHE A 52 0.54 5.48 18.46
N SER A 53 1.66 5.80 17.83
CA SER A 53 1.69 6.59 16.61
C SER A 53 2.41 5.80 15.52
N LEU A 54 1.94 5.99 14.29
CA LEU A 54 2.60 5.42 13.12
C LEU A 54 3.95 6.09 12.92
N LYS A 55 5.03 5.40 13.28
CA LYS A 55 6.39 5.95 13.18
C LYS A 55 6.94 5.92 11.75
N LYS A 56 6.65 4.85 11.00
CA LYS A 56 7.23 4.63 9.67
C LYS A 56 6.40 3.64 8.86
N SER A 57 6.18 3.97 7.59
CA SER A 57 5.66 3.05 6.58
C SER A 57 6.69 2.82 5.49
N GLN A 58 6.72 1.61 4.93
CA GLN A 58 7.59 1.24 3.82
C GLN A 58 6.77 0.40 2.86
N PHE A 59 6.85 0.70 1.58
CA PHE A 59 6.05 0.02 0.56
C PHE A 59 6.95 -0.60 -0.49
N GLY A 60 6.51 -1.72 -1.02
CA GLY A 60 7.09 -2.40 -2.16
C GLY A 60 6.03 -2.66 -3.22
N LEU A 61 6.41 -2.49 -4.49
CA LEU A 61 5.63 -2.91 -5.64
C LEU A 61 6.31 -4.09 -6.31
N THR A 62 5.52 -5.10 -6.71
CA THR A 62 6.05 -6.25 -7.46
C THR A 62 6.48 -5.84 -8.87
N LYS A 63 7.16 -6.74 -9.58
CA LYS A 63 7.75 -6.50 -10.92
C LYS A 63 6.81 -5.87 -11.95
N ASN A 64 5.50 -6.10 -11.81
CA ASN A 64 4.48 -5.57 -12.74
C ASN A 64 3.84 -4.26 -12.23
N GLY A 65 4.31 -3.70 -11.12
CA GLY A 65 3.83 -2.45 -10.52
C GLY A 65 2.41 -2.49 -9.95
N GLN A 66 1.74 -3.64 -10.01
CA GLN A 66 0.30 -3.75 -9.71
C GLN A 66 0.00 -4.23 -8.29
N GLN A 67 0.92 -4.94 -7.65
CA GLN A 67 0.69 -5.50 -6.32
C GLN A 67 1.56 -4.78 -5.28
N LEU A 68 0.89 -4.24 -4.27
CA LEU A 68 1.46 -3.61 -3.09
C LEU A 68 1.77 -4.64 -2.00
N PHE A 69 2.89 -4.45 -1.30
CA PHE A 69 3.20 -5.12 -0.03
C PHE A 69 4.03 -4.21 0.88
N GLY A 70 4.06 -4.51 2.18
CA GLY A 70 4.85 -3.76 3.18
C GLY A 70 4.01 -3.18 4.30
#